data_AF-A0A0S8ABB4-F1
#
_entry.id   AF-A0A0S8ABB4-F1
#
_cell.length_a   1.000
_cell.length_b   1.000
_cell.length_c   1.000
_cell.angle_alpha   90.00
_cell.angle_beta   90.00
_cell.angle_gamma   90.00
#
_symmetry.space_group_name_H-M   'P 1'
#
loop_
_entity.id
_entity.type
_entity.pdbx_description
1 polymer ?
#
loop_
_entity_poly.entity_id
_entity_poly.type
_entity_poly.pdbx_seq_one_letter_code
_entity_poly.pdbx_strand_id
1 'polypeptide(L)' 'MLSYIYSVAKEFEQEHGFSPNLLYMNYAHLECLKQQLEDPNDFNAILVFLGMELILQQEAIHPSVAWAHTPWKEAVHI' A
#
# COMPACT_ATOMS: atom_id res chain seq x y z
N MET A 1 -7.41 -8.00 5.72
CA MET A 1 -6.81 -6.75 5.21
C MET A 1 -6.04 -6.98 3.92
N LEU A 2 -5.15 -7.96 3.85
CA LEU A 2 -4.44 -8.34 2.60
C LEU A 2 -5.37 -8.55 1.40
N SER A 3 -6.44 -9.34 1.57
CA SER A 3 -7.42 -9.57 0.51
C SER A 3 -8.10 -8.29 0.04
N TYR A 4 -8.30 -7.31 0.94
CA TYR A 4 -8.89 -6.03 0.58
C TYR A 4 -7.92 -5.19 -0.25
N ILE A 5 -6.65 -5.09 0.16
CA ILE A 5 -5.60 -4.40 -0.60
C ILE A 5 -5.47 -5.00 -2.00
N TYR A 6 -5.49 -6.32 -2.11
CA TYR A 6 -5.44 -7.01 -3.40
C TYR A 6 -6.67 -6.70 -4.27
N SER A 7 -7.87 -6.70 -3.68
CA SER A 7 -9.09 -6.33 -4.41
C SER A 7 -9.05 -4.89 -4.92
N VAL A 8 -8.60 -3.93 -4.09
CA VAL A 8 -8.50 -2.52 -4.47
C VAL A 8 -7.42 -2.31 -5.54
N ALA A 9 -6.29 -3.02 -5.44
CA ALA A 9 -5.25 -3.00 -6.46
C ALA A 9 -5.75 -3.55 -7.80
N LYS A 10 -6.48 -4.67 -7.76
CA LYS A 10 -7.06 -5.29 -8.95
C LYS A 10 -8.15 -4.43 -9.58
N GLU A 11 -8.98 -3.79 -8.77
CA GLU A 11 -10.00 -2.85 -9.25
C GLU A 11 -9.34 -1.67 -9.98
N PHE A 12 -8.31 -1.08 -9.37
CA PHE A 12 -7.51 -0.03 -10.00
C PHE A 12 -6.89 -0.47 -11.33
N GLU A 13 -6.35 -1.69 -11.40
CA GLU A 13 -5.82 -2.26 -12.64
C GLU A 13 -6.87 -2.40 -13.73
N GLN A 14 -8.08 -2.85 -13.38
CA GLN A 14 -9.18 -2.98 -14.33
C GLN A 14 -9.67 -1.62 -14.83
N GLU A 15 -9.69 -0.60 -13.96
CA GLU A 15 -10.16 0.74 -14.31
C GLU A 15 -9.13 1.55 -15.13
N HIS A 16 -7.84 1.43 -14.81
CA HIS A 16 -6.79 2.27 -15.40
C HIS A 16 -5.94 1.54 -16.46
N GLY A 17 -5.93 0.21 -16.49
CA GLY A 17 -5.14 -0.59 -17.42
C GLY A 17 -3.66 -0.73 -17.03
N PHE A 18 -3.27 -0.32 -15.82
CA PHE A 18 -1.92 -0.48 -15.27
C PHE A 18 -1.97 -0.73 -13.75
N SER A 19 -0.95 -1.40 -13.22
CA SER A 19 -0.83 -1.74 -11.80
C SER A 19 -0.50 -0.52 -10.95
N PRO A 20 -1.15 -0.34 -9.79
CA PRO A 20 -0.75 0.69 -8.85
C PRO A 20 0.64 0.38 -8.30
N ASN A 21 1.37 1.43 -7.90
CA ASN A 21 2.69 1.29 -7.28
C ASN A 21 2.76 1.95 -5.90
N LEU A 22 1.66 2.52 -5.41
CA LEU A 22 1.56 3.16 -4.11
C LEU A 22 0.39 2.58 -3.31
N LEU A 23 0.61 2.36 -2.02
CA LEU A 23 -0.38 1.94 -1.05
C LEU A 23 -0.46 2.97 0.09
N TYR A 24 -1.58 3.68 0.16
CA TYR A 24 -1.88 4.66 1.21
C TYR A 24 -2.67 4.02 2.33
N MET A 25 -2.19 4.20 3.56
CA MET A 25 -2.86 3.70 4.74
C MET A 25 -2.41 4.45 5.99
N ASN A 26 -3.17 4.34 7.09
CA ASN A 26 -2.78 4.92 8.36
C ASN A 26 -2.03 3.90 9.23
N TYR A 27 -1.50 4.36 10.37
CA TYR A 27 -0.80 3.50 11.33
C TYR A 27 -1.68 2.38 11.90
N ALA A 28 -2.98 2.62 12.12
CA ALA A 28 -3.88 1.59 12.63
C ALA A 28 -4.04 0.44 11.63
N HIS A 29 -4.13 0.76 10.33
CA HIS A 29 -4.15 -0.23 9.26
C HIS A 29 -2.83 -0.99 9.17
N LEU A 30 -1.70 -0.32 9.41
CA LEU A 30 -0.38 -0.96 9.42
C LEU A 30 -0.28 -1.99 10.54
N GLU A 31 -0.70 -1.61 11.74
CA GLU A 31 -0.69 -2.53 12.88
C GLU A 31 -1.66 -3.69 12.65
N CYS A 32 -2.84 -3.44 12.07
CA CYS A 32 -3.76 -4.51 11.67
C CYS A 32 -3.13 -5.45 10.63
N LEU A 33 -2.43 -4.91 9.63
CA LEU A 33 -1.73 -5.71 8.62
C LEU A 33 -0.66 -6.58 9.28
N LYS A 34 0.18 -6.00 10.15
CA LYS A 34 1.20 -6.73 10.91
C LYS A 34 0.61 -7.80 11.81
N GLN A 35 -0.54 -7.57 12.44
CA GLN A 35 -1.22 -8.58 13.27
C GLN A 35 -1.70 -9.78 12.44
N GLN A 36 -1.93 -9.61 11.14
CA GLN A 36 -2.22 -10.73 10.23
C GLN A 36 -0.97 -11.49 9.78
N LEU A 37 0.22 -10.97 10.11
CA LEU A 37 1.50 -11.55 9.75
C LEU A 37 2.12 -12.17 10.98
N GLU A 38 2.39 -13.47 10.89
CA GLU A 38 3.02 -14.20 11.99
C GLU A 38 4.49 -13.78 12.19
N ASP A 39 5.15 -13.32 11.12
CA ASP A 39 6.55 -12.88 11.15
C ASP A 39 6.73 -11.45 10.62
N PRO A 40 7.53 -10.59 11.28
CA PRO A 40 7.82 -9.25 10.80
C PRO A 40 8.65 -9.20 9.49
N ASN A 41 9.37 -10.27 9.12
CA ASN A 41 10.01 -10.36 7.80
C ASN A 41 8.99 -10.58 6.68
N ASP A 42 7.85 -11.20 7.00
CA ASP A 42 6.74 -11.41 6.07
C ASP A 42 6.16 -10.08 5.61
N PHE A 43 6.18 -9.05 6.47
CA PHE A 43 5.73 -7.71 6.11
C PHE A 43 6.53 -7.12 4.95
N ASN A 44 7.86 -7.21 5.00
CA ASN A 44 8.70 -6.68 3.92
C ASN A 44 8.57 -7.53 2.65
N ALA A 45 8.44 -8.86 2.80
CA ALA A 45 8.17 -9.76 1.70
C ALA A 45 6.82 -9.46 1.02
N ILE A 46 5.81 -9.06 1.78
CA ILE A 46 4.49 -8.66 1.27
C ILE A 46 4.54 -7.34 0.53
N LEU A 47 5.28 -6.35 1.02
CA LEU A 47 5.45 -5.09 0.28
C LEU A 47 6.15 -5.33 -1.07
N VAL A 48 7.17 -6.20 -1.07
CA VAL A 48 7.84 -6.64 -2.29
C VAL A 48 6.90 -7.43 -3.21
N PHE A 49 6.10 -8.35 -2.65
CA PHE A 49 5.13 -9.15 -3.40
C PHE A 49 4.02 -8.30 -4.02
N LEU A 50 3.53 -7.31 -3.28
CA LEU A 50 2.56 -6.34 -3.76
C LEU A 50 3.15 -5.42 -4.83
N GLY A 51 4.48 -5.27 -4.90
CA GLY A 51 5.15 -4.36 -5.83
C GLY A 51 4.81 -2.90 -5.58
N MET A 52 4.31 -2.57 -4.40
CA MET A 52 3.80 -1.25 -4.03
C MET A 52 4.62 -0.66 -2.90
N GLU A 53 4.81 0.64 -2.96
CA GLU A 53 5.45 1.43 -1.93
C GLU A 53 4.42 1.93 -0.92
N LEU A 54 4.70 1.73 0.37
CA LEU A 54 3.76 2.02 1.44
C LEU A 54 3.90 3.47 1.94
N ILE A 55 2.79 4.19 1.90
CA ILE A 55 2.68 5.59 2.32
C ILE A 55 1.78 5.67 3.54
N LEU A 56 2.34 6.20 4.64
CA LEU A 56 1.60 6.42 5.87
C LEU A 56 0.97 7.81 5.88
N GLN A 57 -0.35 7.86 5.77
CA GLN A 57 -1.13 9.08 5.94
C GLN A 57 -2.14 8.90 7.07
N GLN A 58 -2.12 9.81 8.04
CA GLN A 58 -2.99 9.73 9.22
C GLN A 58 -4.47 9.99 8.86
N GLU A 59 -4.73 10.74 7.80
CA GLU A 59 -6.07 11.05 7.28
C GLU A 59 -6.66 9.94 6.39
N ALA A 60 -5.90 8.86 6.12
CA ALA A 60 -6.40 7.74 5.32
C ALA A 60 -7.45 6.94 6.10
N ILE A 61 -8.72 7.14 5.75
CA ILE A 61 -9.87 6.43 6.36
C ILE A 61 -9.90 4.95 5.94
N HIS A 62 -9.46 4.65 4.71
CA HIS A 62 -9.38 3.30 4.16
C HIS A 62 -8.02 3.08 3.47
N PRO A 63 -7.54 1.82 3.40
CA PRO A 63 -6.41 1.48 2.54
C PRO A 63 -6.77 1.79 1.08
N SER A 64 -5.97 2.62 0.43
CA SER A 64 -6.18 3.03 -0.96
C SER A 64 -4.92 2.82 -1.78
N VAL A 65 -5.08 2.49 -3.05
CA VAL A 65 -3.97 2.35 -3.98
C VAL A 65 -3.90 3.55 -4.91
N ALA A 66 -2.72 3.89 -5.38
CA ALA A 66 -2.57 4.83 -6.48
C ALA A 66 -1.36 4.49 -7.33
N TRP A 67 -1.22 5.26 -8.40
CA TRP A 67 -0.05 5.22 -9.25
C TRP A 67 0.60 6.60 -9.29
N ALA A 68 1.92 6.65 -9.05
CA ALA A 68 2.71 7.84 -9.27
C ALA A 68 3.95 7.51 -10.10
N HIS A 69 4.30 8.42 -11.00
CA HIS A 69 5.48 8.27 -11.86
C HIS A 69 6.80 8.51 -11.10
N THR A 70 6.73 9.13 -9.92
CA THR A 70 7.90 9.51 -9.11
C THR A 70 7.82 8.85 -7.73
N PRO A 71 8.88 8.19 -7.25
CA PRO A 71 8.93 7.74 -5.86
C PRO A 71 8.84 8.95 -4.93
N TRP A 72 7.86 8.95 -4.03
CA TRP A 72 7.62 9.96 -2.99
C TRP A 72 8.84 10.31 -2.11
N LYS A 73 9.93 9.52 -2.15
CA LYS A 73 11.20 9.87 -1.49
C LYS A 73 11.79 11.22 -1.94
N GLU A 74 11.33 11.77 -3.07
CA GLU A 74 11.70 13.13 -3.51
C GLU A 74 10.66 14.22 -3.14
N ALA A 75 9.49 13.86 -2.61
CA ALA A 75 8.42 14.81 -2.31
C ALA A 75 8.50 15.43 -0.89
N VAL A 76 9.45 14.97 -0.06
CA VAL A 76 9.82 15.66 1.19
C VAL A 76 11.04 16.54 0.90
N HIS A 77 10.82 17.60 0.13
CA HIS A 77 11.76 18.71 0.08
C HIS A 77 11.00 19.98 0.50
N ILE A 78 11.33 20.41 1.72
CA ILE A 78 11.21 21.76 2.32
C ILE A 78 9.82 22.17 2.83
#